data_AF-A0A3C1BKP5-F1
#
_entry.id   AF-A0A3C1BKP5-F1
#
_cell.length_a   1.000
_cell.length_b   1.000
_cell.length_c   1.000
_cell.angle_alpha   90.00
_cell.angle_beta   90.00
_cell.angle_gamma   90.00
#
_symmetry.space_group_name_H-M   'P 1'
#
loop_
_entity.id
_entity.type
_entity.pdbx_description
1 polymer ?
#
loop_
_entity_poly.entity_id
_entity_poly.type
_entity_poly.pdbx_seq_one_letter_code
_entity_poly.pdbx_strand_id
1 'polypeptide(L)'
;MTRLLMLRLRVGLSLLVLMAALAPFSISAQSPESVEASGGASGDAPTLQDARPKGASGLPLPRFVSIKSDAANVRRGPGPDFPLLWQYQRRNLPLEIIGEYDGWRQIRDHQGAEGWMKAPLLSGTRSVIVRRSAHAVTLRAVPDATGGVIALVQPGVIGTLDDCKRGWCEVEVDSYDGWLSRDQIWGVYPFEFSQ
;
A
#
# COMPACT_ATOMS: atom_id res chain seq x y z
N MET A 1 -43.80 16.51 -7.43
CA MET A 1 -43.24 17.09 -8.67
C MET A 1 -41.94 16.35 -8.99
N THR A 2 -41.95 15.03 -9.17
CA THR A 2 -42.20 14.30 -10.43
C THR A 2 -41.34 14.80 -11.59
N ARG A 3 -40.26 14.09 -11.90
CA ARG A 3 -39.78 13.81 -13.28
C ARG A 3 -38.80 12.64 -13.26
N LEU A 4 -39.38 11.46 -13.44
CA LEU A 4 -38.73 10.20 -13.76
C LEU A 4 -38.40 10.23 -15.27
N LEU A 5 -37.12 10.21 -15.64
CA LEU A 5 -36.70 10.03 -17.04
C LEU A 5 -36.13 8.62 -17.22
N MET A 6 -36.95 7.74 -17.77
CA MET A 6 -36.52 6.44 -18.31
C MET A 6 -35.86 6.66 -19.68
N LEU A 7 -34.64 6.16 -19.90
CA LEU A 7 -34.05 6.07 -21.23
C LEU A 7 -33.53 4.66 -21.53
N ARG A 8 -34.42 3.94 -22.21
CA ARG A 8 -34.31 2.82 -23.16
C ARG A 8 -32.96 2.09 -23.30
N LEU A 9 -33.00 0.83 -22.85
CA LEU A 9 -32.13 -0.29 -23.21
C LEU A 9 -32.06 -0.48 -24.74
N ARG A 10 -30.86 -0.64 -25.30
CA ARG A 10 -30.64 -1.21 -26.64
C ARG A 10 -29.82 -2.48 -26.51
N VAL A 11 -30.52 -3.61 -26.61
CA VAL A 11 -29.93 -4.96 -26.74
C VAL A 11 -29.49 -5.12 -28.20
N GLY A 12 -28.18 -5.21 -28.43
CA GLY A 12 -27.59 -5.54 -29.73
C GLY A 12 -27.08 -6.98 -29.69
N LEU A 13 -27.89 -7.90 -30.21
CA LEU A 13 -27.57 -9.30 -30.41
C LEU A 13 -26.78 -9.42 -31.73
N SER A 14 -25.46 -9.66 -31.67
CA SER A 14 -24.67 -10.06 -32.84
C SER A 14 -24.04 -11.42 -32.58
N LEU A 15 -24.66 -12.43 -33.17
CA LEU A 15 -24.20 -13.80 -33.27
C LEU A 15 -23.26 -13.89 -34.48
N LEU A 16 -22.00 -14.27 -34.28
CA LEU A 16 -21.11 -14.69 -35.37
C LEU A 16 -20.33 -15.92 -34.90
N VAL A 17 -20.84 -17.06 -35.35
CA VAL A 17 -20.23 -18.38 -35.31
C VAL A 17 -19.12 -18.43 -36.35
N LEU A 18 -17.93 -18.91 -35.98
CA LEU A 18 -17.00 -19.45 -36.96
C LEU A 18 -16.31 -20.71 -36.43
N MET A 19 -16.29 -21.69 -37.32
CA MET A 19 -16.00 -23.11 -37.12
C MET A 19 -14.54 -23.44 -36.79
N ALA A 20 -14.41 -24.60 -36.17
CA ALA A 20 -13.19 -25.33 -35.83
C ALA A 20 -12.31 -25.70 -37.03
N ALA A 21 -11.00 -25.77 -36.79
CA ALA A 21 -10.08 -26.65 -37.51
C ALA A 21 -9.13 -27.31 -36.49
N LEU A 22 -9.38 -28.60 -36.25
CA LEU A 22 -8.49 -29.50 -35.52
C LEU A 22 -7.38 -29.95 -36.47
N ALA A 23 -6.13 -29.62 -36.15
CA ALA A 23 -4.96 -30.23 -36.76
C ALA A 23 -4.25 -31.10 -35.70
N PRO A 24 -3.97 -32.39 -35.97
CA PRO A 24 -3.18 -33.22 -35.09
C PRO A 24 -1.70 -32.87 -35.26
N PHE A 25 -1.11 -32.19 -34.29
CA PHE A 25 0.35 -32.07 -34.20
C PHE A 25 0.90 -33.33 -33.52
N SER A 26 1.57 -34.14 -34.32
CA SER A 26 2.34 -35.31 -33.89
C SER A 26 3.42 -34.91 -32.88
N ILE A 27 3.41 -35.55 -31.72
CA ILE A 27 4.46 -35.47 -30.70
C ILE A 27 5.58 -36.42 -31.15
N SER A 28 6.70 -35.87 -31.63
CA SER A 28 7.96 -36.62 -31.69
C SER A 28 8.62 -36.55 -30.31
N ALA A 29 8.73 -37.70 -29.66
CA ALA A 29 9.54 -37.89 -28.46
C ALA A 29 11.02 -37.91 -28.86
N GLN A 30 11.77 -36.86 -28.50
CA GLN A 30 13.22 -36.87 -28.52
C GLN A 30 13.73 -37.06 -27.09
N SER A 31 14.51 -38.12 -26.89
CA SER A 31 15.21 -38.47 -25.65
C SER A 31 16.13 -37.34 -25.19
N PRO A 32 16.26 -37.08 -23.88
CA PRO A 32 17.18 -36.06 -23.39
C PRO A 32 18.62 -36.58 -23.42
N GLU A 33 19.46 -35.93 -24.22
CA GLU A 33 20.91 -36.04 -24.14
C GLU A 33 21.38 -35.32 -22.86
N SER A 34 22.17 -36.03 -22.06
CA SER A 34 22.79 -35.55 -20.83
C SER A 34 23.82 -34.46 -21.14
N VAL A 35 23.46 -33.20 -20.91
CA VAL A 35 24.42 -32.09 -20.93
C VAL A 35 25.01 -31.94 -19.53
N GLU A 36 26.26 -32.38 -19.38
CA GLU A 36 27.11 -32.02 -18.26
C GLU A 36 27.42 -30.52 -18.32
N ALA A 37 26.84 -29.75 -17.41
CA ALA A 37 27.20 -28.35 -17.19
C ALA A 37 28.09 -28.26 -15.94
N SER A 38 29.41 -28.32 -16.17
CA SER A 38 30.40 -27.75 -15.26
C SER A 38 30.38 -26.23 -15.41
N GLY A 39 29.86 -25.54 -14.39
CA GLY A 39 29.79 -24.09 -14.39
C GLY A 39 29.39 -23.58 -13.02
N GLY A 40 30.39 -23.21 -12.21
CA GLY A 40 30.16 -22.49 -10.96
C GLY A 40 29.52 -21.14 -11.26
N ALA A 41 28.23 -21.04 -11.00
CA ALA A 41 27.49 -19.80 -10.97
C ALA A 41 27.21 -19.47 -9.49
N SER A 42 28.02 -18.56 -8.93
CA SER A 42 27.55 -17.67 -7.87
C SER A 42 26.49 -16.78 -8.50
N GLY A 43 25.27 -17.30 -8.58
CA GLY A 43 24.10 -16.56 -9.00
C GLY A 43 23.73 -15.57 -7.92
N ASP A 44 24.28 -14.35 -8.01
CA ASP A 44 23.55 -13.20 -7.49
C ASP A 44 22.24 -13.15 -8.26
N ALA A 45 21.17 -13.65 -7.63
CA ALA A 45 19.82 -13.50 -8.14
C ALA A 45 19.61 -12.01 -8.44
N PRO A 46 19.06 -11.65 -9.63
CA PRO A 46 18.77 -10.26 -9.93
C PRO A 46 17.81 -9.76 -8.87
N THR A 47 18.32 -8.94 -7.95
CA THR A 47 17.50 -8.24 -6.98
C THR A 47 16.60 -7.36 -7.83
N LEU A 48 15.29 -7.52 -7.73
CA LEU A 48 14.34 -6.59 -8.35
C LEU A 48 14.62 -5.22 -7.73
N GLN A 49 15.43 -4.41 -8.41
CA GLN A 49 15.80 -3.09 -7.93
C GLN A 49 14.55 -2.21 -8.02
N ASP A 50 14.13 -1.69 -6.89
CA ASP A 50 13.05 -0.70 -6.83
C ASP A 50 13.46 0.54 -7.65
N ALA A 51 12.78 0.75 -8.77
CA ALA A 51 13.08 1.83 -9.73
C ALA A 51 12.61 3.21 -9.25
N ARG A 52 11.98 3.31 -8.07
CA ARG A 52 11.56 4.59 -7.49
C ARG A 52 12.77 5.51 -7.24
N PRO A 53 12.61 6.83 -7.40
CA PRO A 53 13.66 7.79 -7.09
C PRO A 53 14.09 7.66 -5.63
N LYS A 54 15.38 7.81 -5.36
CA LYS A 54 15.93 7.76 -4.00
C LYS A 54 16.28 9.17 -3.52
N GLY A 55 15.93 9.47 -2.27
CA GLY A 55 16.25 10.73 -1.61
C GLY A 55 17.61 10.73 -0.91
N ALA A 56 17.85 11.74 -0.08
CA ALA A 56 19.08 11.89 0.71
C ALA A 56 19.37 10.70 1.65
N SER A 57 18.35 9.93 2.05
CA SER A 57 18.50 8.70 2.85
C SER A 57 18.93 7.46 2.05
N GLY A 58 18.91 7.52 0.71
CA GLY A 58 19.08 6.36 -0.16
C GLY A 58 17.86 5.42 -0.21
N LEU A 59 16.77 5.74 0.49
CA LEU A 59 15.52 5.01 0.45
C LEU A 59 14.60 5.52 -0.68
N PRO A 60 13.76 4.64 -1.25
CA PRO A 60 12.87 5.00 -2.34
C PRO A 60 11.77 5.99 -1.89
N LEU A 61 11.34 6.85 -2.82
CA LEU A 61 10.28 7.82 -2.64
C LEU A 61 9.14 7.61 -3.66
N PRO A 62 7.87 7.82 -3.28
CA PRO A 62 7.41 8.09 -1.92
C PRO A 62 7.37 6.81 -1.06
N ARG A 63 7.33 6.95 0.27
CA ARG A 63 7.21 5.81 1.19
C ARG A 63 6.53 6.20 2.50
N PHE A 64 5.85 5.26 3.13
CA PHE A 64 5.24 5.48 4.44
C PHE A 64 6.22 5.26 5.60
N VAL A 65 6.01 6.05 6.64
CA VAL A 65 6.69 6.01 7.95
C VAL A 65 5.66 6.34 9.03
N SER A 66 6.10 6.34 10.28
CA SER A 66 5.28 6.79 11.40
C SER A 66 6.02 7.81 12.26
N ILE A 67 5.26 8.61 13.02
CA ILE A 67 5.82 9.51 14.02
C ILE A 67 6.39 8.68 15.18
N LYS A 68 7.68 8.84 15.46
CA LYS A 68 8.38 8.17 16.56
C LYS A 68 8.19 8.88 17.91
N SER A 69 7.99 10.19 17.93
CA SER A 69 7.98 11.00 19.15
C SER A 69 6.55 11.36 19.60
N ASP A 70 6.36 11.66 20.89
CA ASP A 70 5.04 12.12 21.38
C ASP A 70 4.67 13.50 20.85
N ALA A 71 5.68 14.31 20.51
CA ALA A 71 5.54 15.58 19.84
C ALA A 71 6.45 15.66 18.60
N ALA A 72 5.93 16.09 17.46
CA ALA A 72 6.69 16.21 16.22
C ALA A 72 6.34 17.48 15.45
N ASN A 73 7.34 18.36 15.30
CA ASN A 73 7.21 19.66 14.65
C ASN A 73 7.20 19.53 13.12
N VAL A 74 6.28 20.26 12.48
CA VAL A 74 6.24 20.43 11.03
C VAL A 74 6.53 21.89 10.68
N ARG A 75 7.45 22.10 9.74
CA ARG A 75 7.91 23.42 9.30
C ARG A 75 7.60 23.66 7.82
N ARG A 76 7.66 24.93 7.41
CA ARG A 76 7.44 25.33 6.02
C ARG A 76 8.54 24.86 5.06
N GLY A 77 9.77 24.69 5.55
CA GLY A 77 10.93 24.31 4.75
C GLY A 77 11.93 23.45 5.51
N PRO A 78 12.93 22.87 4.80
CA PRO A 78 13.91 21.96 5.36
C PRO A 78 15.04 22.69 6.09
N GLY A 79 14.74 23.24 7.27
CA GLY A 79 15.73 23.95 8.07
C GLY A 79 15.18 24.49 9.38
N PRO A 80 16.06 24.79 10.36
CA PRO A 80 15.66 25.31 11.66
C PRO A 80 15.06 26.73 11.58
N ASP A 81 15.45 27.51 10.58
CA ASP A 81 15.04 28.91 10.41
C ASP A 81 13.67 29.05 9.73
N PHE A 82 13.14 27.97 9.14
CA PHE A 82 11.80 27.99 8.55
C PHE A 82 10.74 27.99 9.65
N PRO A 83 9.64 28.76 9.50
CA PRO A 83 8.62 28.85 10.52
C PRO A 83 7.96 27.49 10.81
N LEU A 84 7.61 27.26 12.08
CA LEU A 84 6.75 26.17 12.50
C LEU A 84 5.35 26.39 11.92
N LEU A 85 4.81 25.36 11.28
CA LEU A 85 3.43 25.37 10.79
C LEU A 85 2.49 24.80 11.86
N TRP A 86 2.81 23.61 12.38
CA TRP A 86 2.10 22.95 13.48
C TRP A 86 2.98 21.90 14.16
N GLN A 87 2.46 21.30 15.23
CA GLN A 87 3.08 20.17 15.93
C GLN A 87 2.05 19.04 16.07
N TYR A 88 2.42 17.83 15.66
CA TYR A 88 1.64 16.64 16.01
C TYR A 88 1.92 16.23 17.45
N GLN A 89 0.87 15.82 18.17
CA GLN A 89 0.95 15.28 19.53
C GLN A 89 0.48 13.81 19.56
N ARG A 90 0.91 13.03 18.56
CA ARG A 90 0.41 11.67 18.35
C ARG A 90 1.50 10.78 17.75
N ARG A 91 2.06 9.92 18.60
CA ARG A 91 2.96 8.84 18.18
C ARG A 91 2.23 7.88 17.24
N ASN A 92 2.98 7.19 16.39
CA ASN A 92 2.51 6.19 15.44
C ASN A 92 1.56 6.74 14.36
N LEU A 93 1.31 8.06 14.29
CA LEU A 93 0.57 8.63 13.17
C LEU A 93 1.32 8.31 11.87
N PRO A 94 0.68 7.65 10.89
CA PRO A 94 1.34 7.37 9.63
C PRO A 94 1.58 8.68 8.88
N LEU A 95 2.69 8.77 8.17
CA LEU A 95 3.06 9.87 7.29
C LEU A 95 3.66 9.30 6.00
N GLU A 96 3.40 9.97 4.88
CA GLU A 96 4.04 9.70 3.60
C GLU A 96 5.24 10.63 3.46
N ILE A 97 6.44 10.09 3.24
CA ILE A 97 7.59 10.89 2.82
C ILE A 97 7.53 11.00 1.30
N ILE A 98 7.43 12.24 0.82
CA ILE A 98 7.34 12.58 -0.61
C ILE A 98 8.61 13.26 -1.13
N GLY A 99 9.49 13.69 -0.23
CA GLY A 99 10.72 14.38 -0.58
C GLY A 99 11.71 14.37 0.58
N GLU A 100 13.00 14.55 0.27
CA GLU A 100 14.07 14.56 1.26
C GLU A 100 15.08 15.65 0.94
N TYR A 101 15.59 16.32 1.98
CA TYR A 101 16.69 17.27 1.88
C TYR A 101 17.54 17.15 3.14
N ASP A 102 18.77 16.67 3.00
CA ASP A 102 19.68 16.44 4.13
C ASP A 102 19.00 15.67 5.28
N GLY A 103 18.94 16.21 6.50
CA GLY A 103 18.26 15.64 7.67
C GLY A 103 16.74 15.84 7.72
N TRP A 104 16.13 16.38 6.66
CA TRP A 104 14.71 16.75 6.61
C TRP A 104 13.92 15.88 5.64
N ARG A 105 12.66 15.61 6.01
CA ARG A 105 11.71 14.85 5.21
C ARG A 105 10.51 15.74 4.93
N GLN A 106 10.19 15.91 3.65
CA GLN A 106 8.91 16.47 3.25
C GLN A 106 7.88 15.39 3.44
N ILE A 107 6.92 15.65 4.33
CA ILE A 107 5.86 14.73 4.70
C ILE A 107 4.54 15.17 4.08
N ARG A 108 3.65 14.21 3.86
CA ARG A 108 2.22 14.39 3.63
C ARG A 108 1.44 13.53 4.63
N ASP A 109 0.41 14.10 5.25
CA ASP A 109 -0.46 13.35 6.15
C ASP A 109 -1.67 12.72 5.44
N HIS A 110 -2.46 11.94 6.18
CA HIS A 110 -3.68 11.30 5.68
C HIS A 110 -4.79 12.27 5.23
N GLN A 111 -4.68 13.57 5.55
CA GLN A 111 -5.58 14.64 5.12
C GLN A 111 -5.03 15.43 3.92
N GLY A 112 -3.81 15.12 3.47
CA GLY A 112 -3.12 15.78 2.37
C GLY A 112 -2.31 17.02 2.79
N ALA A 113 -2.17 17.30 4.08
CA ALA A 113 -1.36 18.42 4.57
C ALA A 113 0.14 18.10 4.43
N GLU A 114 0.91 19.08 3.92
CA GLU A 114 2.34 18.91 3.64
C GLU A 114 3.22 19.87 4.43
N GLY A 115 4.44 19.41 4.73
CA GLY A 115 5.48 20.23 5.34
C GLY A 115 6.75 19.44 5.61
N TRP A 116 7.67 20.01 6.39
CA TRP A 116 8.98 19.43 6.64
C TRP A 116 9.18 19.02 8.09
N MET A 117 9.63 17.79 8.30
CA MET A 117 9.91 17.21 9.62
C MET A 117 11.35 16.71 9.69
N LYS A 118 12.00 16.82 10.85
CA LYS A 118 13.35 16.27 11.08
C LYS A 118 13.28 14.73 11.08
N ALA A 119 14.20 14.08 10.37
CA ALA A 119 14.24 12.62 10.26
C ALA A 119 14.25 11.87 11.61
N PRO A 120 14.94 12.33 12.68
CA PRO A 120 14.90 11.66 13.99
C PRO A 120 13.54 11.59 14.68
N LEU A 121 12.56 12.37 14.23
CA LEU A 121 11.17 12.33 14.73
C LEU A 121 10.33 11.23 14.07
N LEU A 122 10.90 10.52 13.09
CA LEU A 122 10.22 9.52 12.28
C LEU A 122 10.80 8.12 12.56
N SER A 123 9.96 7.09 12.39
CA SER A 123 10.34 5.67 12.43
C SER A 123 9.96 4.98 11.12
N GLY A 124 10.72 3.96 10.74
CA GLY A 124 10.34 3.04 9.66
C GLY A 124 9.21 2.08 10.04
N THR A 125 8.84 2.01 11.33
CA THR A 125 7.69 1.22 11.81
C THR A 125 6.44 1.59 11.03
N ARG A 126 5.77 0.58 10.46
CA ARG A 126 4.60 0.79 9.61
C ARG A 126 3.35 0.83 10.46
N SER A 127 2.62 1.92 10.29
CA SER A 127 1.29 2.10 10.85
C SER A 127 0.32 2.49 9.75
N VAL A 128 -0.95 2.29 10.04
CA VAL A 128 -2.06 2.71 9.19
C VAL A 128 -3.06 3.48 10.01
N ILE A 129 -3.87 4.29 9.33
CA ILE A 129 -5.01 4.96 9.93
C ILE A 129 -6.27 4.58 9.17
N VAL A 130 -7.32 4.23 9.91
CA VAL A 130 -8.65 3.98 9.33
C VAL A 130 -9.17 5.28 8.73
N ARG A 131 -9.51 5.25 7.44
CA ARG A 131 -9.99 6.42 6.71
C ARG A 131 -11.29 6.94 7.28
N ARG A 132 -11.59 8.21 6.98
CA ARG A 132 -12.85 8.82 7.33
C ARG A 132 -14.01 8.15 6.58
N SER A 133 -14.96 7.59 7.33
CA SER A 133 -16.20 6.99 6.83
C SER A 133 -17.37 7.36 7.75
N ALA A 134 -18.61 7.11 7.30
CA ALA A 134 -19.81 7.35 8.09
C ALA A 134 -20.00 6.34 9.24
N HIS A 135 -19.40 5.16 9.11
CA HIS A 135 -19.53 4.05 10.04
C HIS A 135 -18.17 3.43 10.35
N ALA A 136 -18.10 2.71 11.47
CA ALA A 136 -16.97 1.84 11.78
C ALA A 136 -16.74 0.80 10.69
N VAL A 137 -15.49 0.41 10.51
CA VAL A 137 -15.09 -0.68 9.61
C VAL A 137 -14.93 -1.97 10.41
N THR A 138 -15.13 -3.10 9.75
CA THR A 138 -15.04 -4.42 10.37
C THR A 138 -13.61 -4.93 10.30
N LEU A 139 -12.99 -5.17 11.45
CA LEU A 139 -11.76 -5.96 11.54
C LEU A 139 -12.13 -7.45 11.45
N ARG A 140 -11.55 -8.18 10.50
CA ARG A 140 -11.96 -9.54 10.14
C ARG A 140 -10.93 -10.58 10.50
N ALA A 141 -11.37 -11.80 10.79
CA ALA A 141 -10.47 -12.92 11.10
C ALA A 141 -9.66 -13.44 9.89
N VAL A 142 -10.11 -13.15 8.67
CA VAL A 142 -9.47 -13.59 7.43
C VAL A 142 -9.54 -12.47 6.38
N PRO A 143 -8.62 -12.45 5.38
CA PRO A 143 -8.51 -11.41 4.34
C PRO A 143 -9.61 -11.51 3.27
N ASP A 144 -10.87 -11.49 3.68
CA ASP A 144 -12.02 -11.50 2.78
C ASP A 144 -13.26 -10.88 3.43
N ALA A 145 -14.24 -10.49 2.60
CA ALA A 145 -15.43 -9.80 3.07
C ALA A 145 -16.42 -10.69 3.86
N THR A 146 -16.25 -12.01 3.80
CA THR A 146 -17.06 -13.01 4.51
C THR A 146 -16.43 -13.45 5.84
N GLY A 147 -15.19 -13.03 6.10
CA GLY A 147 -14.47 -13.33 7.32
C GLY A 147 -15.21 -12.89 8.57
N GLY A 148 -15.14 -13.73 9.60
CA GLY A 148 -15.76 -13.48 10.90
C GLY A 148 -15.34 -12.12 11.47
N VAL A 149 -16.27 -11.47 12.17
CA VAL A 149 -16.04 -10.16 12.78
C VAL A 149 -15.26 -10.32 14.08
N ILE A 150 -14.09 -9.70 14.17
CA ILE A 150 -13.28 -9.62 15.40
C ILE A 150 -13.66 -8.37 16.19
N ALA A 151 -13.69 -7.22 15.51
CA ALA A 151 -13.97 -5.93 16.14
C ALA A 151 -14.59 -4.94 15.14
N LEU A 152 -15.16 -3.86 15.67
CA LEU A 152 -15.55 -2.69 14.90
C LEU A 152 -14.56 -1.55 15.19
N VAL A 153 -13.89 -1.08 14.16
CA VAL A 153 -12.82 -0.08 14.25
C VAL A 153 -13.34 1.26 13.77
N GLN A 154 -13.25 2.28 14.61
CA GLN A 154 -13.73 3.62 14.28
C GLN A 154 -12.79 4.34 13.29
N PRO A 155 -13.32 5.27 12.46
CA PRO A 155 -12.49 6.17 11.66
C PRO A 155 -11.46 6.92 12.50
N GLY A 156 -10.24 7.07 11.98
CA GLY A 156 -9.14 7.79 12.66
C GLY A 156 -8.39 6.96 13.72
N VAL A 157 -8.78 5.71 13.95
CA VAL A 157 -8.00 4.76 14.73
C VAL A 157 -6.71 4.42 13.97
N ILE A 158 -5.61 4.37 14.72
CA ILE A 158 -4.28 3.99 14.21
C ILE A 158 -4.03 2.54 14.62
N GLY A 159 -3.50 1.75 13.71
CA GLY A 159 -3.00 0.40 13.97
C GLY A 159 -1.59 0.20 13.43
N THR A 160 -0.93 -0.85 13.90
CA THR A 160 0.34 -1.33 13.35
C THR A 160 0.04 -2.17 12.11
N LEU A 161 0.87 -2.05 11.06
CA LEU A 161 0.73 -2.85 9.85
C LEU A 161 1.72 -3.99 9.86
N ASP A 162 1.23 -5.22 9.73
CA ASP A 162 2.07 -6.42 9.73
C ASP A 162 2.32 -6.95 8.31
N ASP A 163 1.26 -7.35 7.62
CA ASP A 163 1.33 -7.87 6.25
C ASP A 163 0.13 -7.41 5.41
N CYS A 164 0.26 -7.45 4.09
CA CYS A 164 -0.88 -7.34 3.20
C CYS A 164 -0.83 -8.41 2.11
N LYS A 165 -2.01 -8.96 1.78
CA LYS A 165 -2.18 -9.89 0.67
C LYS A 165 -3.54 -9.70 0.02
N ARG A 166 -3.59 -9.82 -1.31
CA ARG A 166 -4.85 -9.79 -2.08
C ARG A 166 -5.77 -8.60 -1.78
N GLY A 167 -5.19 -7.43 -1.47
CA GLY A 167 -5.95 -6.20 -1.17
C GLY A 167 -6.47 -6.07 0.26
N TRP A 168 -6.07 -6.97 1.15
CA TRP A 168 -6.33 -6.92 2.59
C TRP A 168 -5.02 -6.75 3.35
N CYS A 169 -5.08 -6.09 4.50
CA CYS A 169 -3.94 -5.86 5.35
C CYS A 169 -4.25 -6.32 6.77
N GLU A 170 -3.34 -7.08 7.33
CA GLU A 170 -3.32 -7.46 8.74
C GLU A 170 -2.87 -6.26 9.55
N VAL A 171 -3.70 -5.89 10.52
CA VAL A 171 -3.56 -4.67 11.31
C VAL A 171 -3.84 -5.00 12.77
N GLU A 172 -2.85 -4.76 13.61
CA GLU A 172 -3.01 -4.78 15.06
C GLU A 172 -3.58 -3.43 15.54
N VAL A 173 -4.71 -3.47 16.25
CA VAL A 173 -5.36 -2.32 16.88
C VAL A 173 -5.62 -2.66 18.35
N ASP A 174 -4.89 -1.98 19.25
CA ASP A 174 -4.91 -2.29 20.68
C ASP A 174 -4.56 -3.77 20.92
N SER A 175 -5.46 -4.57 21.50
CA SER A 175 -5.26 -6.02 21.68
C SER A 175 -5.89 -6.89 20.59
N TYR A 176 -6.41 -6.28 19.51
CA TYR A 176 -7.09 -6.98 18.43
C TYR A 176 -6.20 -7.07 17.20
N ASP A 177 -6.07 -8.28 16.68
CA ASP A 177 -5.38 -8.58 15.42
C ASP A 177 -6.41 -9.01 14.38
N GLY A 178 -6.31 -8.51 13.16
CA GLY A 178 -7.11 -9.01 12.05
C GLY A 178 -6.95 -8.21 10.77
N TRP A 179 -7.85 -8.44 9.83
CA TRP A 179 -7.73 -7.99 8.46
C TRP A 179 -8.69 -6.84 8.16
N LEU A 180 -8.16 -5.74 7.64
CA LEU A 180 -8.91 -4.63 7.06
C LEU A 180 -8.70 -4.60 5.55
N SER A 181 -9.72 -4.17 4.80
CA SER A 181 -9.51 -3.94 3.38
C SER A 181 -8.62 -2.72 3.17
N ARG A 182 -7.70 -2.79 2.20
CA ARG A 182 -6.71 -1.74 1.95
C ARG A 182 -7.35 -0.40 1.59
N ASP A 183 -8.55 -0.41 1.01
CA ASP A 183 -9.30 0.80 0.67
C ASP A 183 -9.86 1.54 1.89
N GLN A 184 -10.03 0.85 3.03
CA GLN A 184 -10.52 1.41 4.29
C GLN A 184 -9.42 2.08 5.12
N ILE A 185 -8.16 1.91 4.73
CA ILE A 185 -7.00 2.40 5.48
C ILE A 185 -6.08 3.27 4.62
N TRP A 186 -5.29 4.11 5.28
CA TRP A 186 -4.22 4.90 4.69
C TRP A 186 -2.91 4.59 5.41
N GLY A 187 -1.78 4.59 4.68
CA GLY A 187 -0.47 4.16 5.21
C GLY A 187 0.16 2.97 4.47
N VAL A 188 -0.47 2.52 3.38
CA VAL A 188 0.00 1.40 2.56
C VAL A 188 -0.32 1.64 1.08
N TYR A 189 0.67 1.39 0.22
CA TYR A 189 0.49 1.42 -1.23
C TYR A 189 0.09 0.07 -1.82
N PRO A 190 -0.62 0.08 -2.96
CA PRO A 190 -0.93 -1.14 -3.68
C PRO A 190 0.29 -1.94 -4.15
N PHE A 191 1.39 -1.26 -4.48
CA PHE A 191 2.59 -1.87 -5.05
C PHE A 191 3.53 -2.49 -4.01
N GLU A 192 3.36 -2.19 -2.72
CA GLU A 192 4.27 -2.69 -1.67
C GLU A 192 4.09 -4.18 -1.42
N PHE A 193 2.90 -4.69 -1.72
CA PHE A 193 2.50 -6.07 -1.46
C PHE A 193 1.82 -6.61 -2.71
N SER A 194 2.63 -6.90 -3.71
CA SER A 194 2.21 -7.49 -4.98
C SER A 194 2.23 -9.01 -4.90
N GLN A 195 1.37 -9.60 -4.06
CA GLN A 195 1.04 -11.04 -4.03
C GLN A 195 -0.44 -11.26 -3.64
#